data_AF-A0A4V6A138-F1
#
_entry.id   AF-A0A4V6A138-F1
#
_cell.length_a   1.000
_cell.length_b   1.000
_cell.length_c   1.000
_cell.angle_alpha   90.00
_cell.angle_beta   90.00
_cell.angle_gamma   90.00
#
_symmetry.space_group_name_H-M   'P 1'
#
loop_
_entity.id
_entity.type
_entity.pdbx_description
1 polymer ?
#
loop_
_entity_poly.entity_id
_entity_poly.type
_entity_poly.pdbx_seq_one_letter_code
_entity_poly.pdbx_strand_id
1 'polypeptide(L)' 'MPIAKLLKFPRVQVHRIVQRFQEAGKIKDRQRSERPRCARTPELKKKVKRKIKRNSERNIAKLAREHEFGYATM' A
#
# COMPACT_ATOMS: atom_id res chain seq x y z
N MET A 1 -27.19 -22.95 5.00
CA MET A 1 -25.86 -22.99 5.64
C MET A 1 -26.00 -22.94 7.16
N PRO A 2 -25.57 -23.99 7.88
CA PRO A 2 -25.60 -24.05 9.35
C PRO A 2 -24.77 -22.93 10.01
N ILE A 3 -23.60 -22.63 9.44
CA ILE A 3 -22.66 -21.59 9.92
C ILE A 3 -23.31 -20.21 10.02
N ALA A 4 -24.12 -19.83 9.04
CA ALA A 4 -24.82 -18.54 9.03
C ALA A 4 -25.84 -18.41 10.18
N LYS A 5 -26.52 -19.50 10.53
CA LYS A 5 -27.48 -19.53 11.65
C LYS A 5 -26.75 -19.47 12.99
N LEU A 6 -25.66 -20.22 13.13
CA LEU A 6 -24.85 -20.27 14.34
C LEU A 6 -24.25 -18.90 14.68
N LEU A 7 -23.66 -18.25 13.68
CA LEU A 7 -22.96 -16.97 13.85
C LEU A 7 -23.88 -15.74 13.65
N LYS A 8 -25.18 -15.96 13.41
CA LYS A 8 -26.18 -14.91 13.11
C LYS A 8 -25.74 -13.93 12.00
N PHE A 9 -24.98 -14.43 11.01
CA PHE A 9 -24.56 -13.64 9.85
C PHE A 9 -25.48 -13.83 8.65
N PRO A 10 -25.60 -12.81 7.77
CA PRO A 10 -26.27 -12.96 6.49
C PRO A 10 -25.65 -14.08 5.65
N ARG A 11 -26.50 -14.93 5.04
CA ARG A 11 -26.05 -16.06 4.20
C ARG A 11 -25.11 -15.61 3.07
N VAL A 12 -25.39 -14.44 2.48
CA VAL A 12 -24.58 -13.85 1.41
C VAL A 12 -23.17 -13.50 1.90
N GLN A 13 -23.04 -13.00 3.13
CA GLN A 13 -21.74 -12.64 3.70
C GLN A 13 -20.89 -13.88 3.96
N VAL A 14 -21.49 -14.93 4.53
CA VAL A 14 -20.80 -16.22 4.74
C VAL A 14 -20.34 -16.81 3.42
N HIS A 15 -21.19 -16.81 2.39
CA HIS A 15 -20.82 -17.30 1.07
C HIS A 15 -19.63 -16.53 0.47
N ARG A 16 -19.65 -15.18 0.51
CA ARG A 16 -18.55 -14.33 0.03
C ARG A 16 -17.24 -14.58 0.78
N ILE A 17 -17.29 -14.86 2.08
CA ILE A 17 -16.11 -15.17 2.89
C ILE A 17 -15.54 -16.53 2.50
N VAL A 18 -16.38 -17.56 2.37
CA VAL A 18 -15.95 -18.91 1.98
C VAL A 18 -15.35 -18.89 0.57
N GLN A 19 -16.01 -18.24 -0.39
CA GLN A 19 -15.50 -18.11 -1.75
C GLN A 19 -14.14 -17.38 -1.77
N ARG A 20 -14.02 -16.27 -1.05
CA ARG A 20 -12.76 -15.53 -0.93
C ARG A 20 -11.66 -16.38 -0.29
N PHE A 21 -12.00 -17.19 0.70
CA PHE A 21 -11.05 -18.09 1.35
C PHE A 21 -10.54 -19.17 0.38
N GLN A 22 -11.44 -19.73 -0.45
CA GLN A 22 -11.06 -20.69 -1.50
C GLN A 22 -10.14 -20.05 -2.56
N GLU A 23 -10.40 -18.80 -2.94
CA GLU A 23 -9.58 -18.08 -3.93
C GLU A 23 -8.21 -17.64 -3.38
N ALA A 24 -8.16 -17.11 -2.15
CA ALA A 24 -6.97 -16.46 -1.61
C ALA A 24 -6.18 -17.31 -0.60
N GLY A 25 -6.76 -18.40 -0.09
CA GLY A 25 -6.19 -19.24 0.98
C GLY A 25 -5.98 -18.51 2.30
N LYS A 26 -6.54 -17.30 2.46
CA LYS A 26 -6.30 -16.40 3.59
C LYS A 26 -7.63 -15.93 4.16
N ILE A 27 -7.68 -15.85 5.50
CA ILE A 27 -8.85 -15.34 6.24
C ILE A 27 -8.87 -13.80 6.26
N LYS A 28 -7.70 -13.17 6.10
CA LYS A 28 -7.58 -11.70 6.09
C LYS A 28 -8.34 -11.09 4.90
N ASP A 29 -8.90 -9.90 5.13
CA ASP A 29 -9.50 -9.10 4.08
C ASP A 29 -8.50 -8.80 2.96
N ARG A 30 -9.02 -8.62 1.73
CA ARG A 30 -8.22 -8.12 0.61
C ARG A 30 -7.73 -6.72 0.96
N GLN A 31 -6.51 -6.39 0.54
CA GLN A 31 -6.07 -5.00 0.59
C GLN A 31 -7.10 -4.16 -0.17
N ARG A 32 -7.64 -3.13 0.49
CA ARG A 32 -8.50 -2.17 -0.20
C ARG A 32 -7.69 -1.51 -1.31
N SER A 33 -8.38 -1.11 -2.38
CA SER A 33 -7.77 -0.29 -3.42
C SER A 33 -7.30 1.02 -2.79
N GLU A 34 -6.00 1.12 -2.55
CA GLU A 34 -5.35 2.38 -2.22
C GLU A 34 -4.97 3.09 -3.53
N ARG A 35 -4.97 4.42 -3.50
CA ARG A 35 -4.39 5.19 -4.61
C ARG A 35 -2.89 4.87 -4.68
N PRO A 36 -2.35 4.46 -5.85
CA PRO A 36 -0.93 4.20 -5.97
C PRO A 36 -0.15 5.44 -5.56
N ARG A 37 0.79 5.28 -4.62
CA ARG A 37 1.60 6.40 -4.11
C ARG A 37 2.67 6.75 -5.15
N CYS A 38 2.31 7.57 -6.14
CA CYS A 38 3.22 8.04 -7.19
C CYS A 38 4.47 8.74 -6.62
N ALA A 39 4.32 9.40 -5.48
CA ALA A 39 5.35 10.21 -4.86
C ALA A 39 6.44 9.39 -4.11
N ARG A 40 6.25 8.07 -3.95
CA ARG A 40 7.19 7.17 -3.24
C ARG A 40 7.61 5.97 -4.09
N THR A 41 7.64 6.12 -5.42
CA THR A 41 8.06 5.03 -6.31
C THR A 41 9.49 4.57 -5.97
N PRO A 42 9.79 3.26 -6.11
CA PRO A 42 11.11 2.70 -5.79
C PRO A 42 12.25 3.38 -6.56
N GLU A 43 11.99 3.75 -7.82
CA GLU A 43 12.95 4.42 -8.70
C GLU A 43 13.37 5.79 -8.14
N LEU A 44 12.40 6.53 -7.59
CA LEU A 44 12.63 7.84 -7.02
C LEU A 44 13.44 7.76 -5.74
N LYS A 45 13.10 6.82 -4.86
CA LYS A 45 13.91 6.52 -3.67
C LYS A 45 15.34 6.17 -4.06
N LYS A 46 15.54 5.39 -5.12
CA LYS A 46 16.88 5.03 -5.65
C LYS A 46 17.61 6.24 -6.21
N LYS A 47 16.93 7.15 -6.91
CA LYS A 47 17.50 8.39 -7.46
C LYS A 47 17.95 9.33 -6.33
N VAL A 48 17.11 9.55 -5.33
CA VAL A 48 17.45 10.42 -4.20
C VAL A 48 18.55 9.82 -3.33
N LYS A 49 18.49 8.52 -2.99
CA LYS A 49 19.58 7.84 -2.27
C LYS A 49 20.93 7.97 -2.98
N ARG A 50 20.96 7.84 -4.31
CA ARG A 50 22.19 8.05 -5.11
C ARG A 50 22.69 9.49 -5.01
N LYS A 51 21.81 10.49 -5.03
CA LYS A 51 22.20 11.90 -4.92
C LYS A 51 22.75 12.25 -3.52
N ILE A 52 22.10 11.78 -2.45
CA ILE A 52 22.60 11.95 -1.07
C ILE A 52 23.95 11.26 -0.90
N LYS A 53 24.12 10.04 -1.44
CA LYS A 53 25.41 9.34 -1.36
C LYS A 53 26.55 10.07 -2.10
N ARG A 54 26.23 10.78 -3.19
CA ARG A 54 27.23 11.56 -3.96
C ARG A 54 27.64 12.85 -3.25
N ASN A 55 26.72 13.47 -2.51
CA ASN A 55 26.99 14.65 -1.71
C ASN A 55 26.03 14.66 -0.51
N SER A 56 26.56 14.33 0.66
CA SER A 56 25.81 14.19 1.92
C SER A 56 25.40 15.53 2.53
N GLU A 57 26.07 16.63 2.17
CA GLU A 57 25.77 17.98 2.67
C GLU A 57 24.58 18.61 1.92
N ARG A 58 24.12 17.99 0.84
CA ARG A 58 23.08 18.54 -0.01
C ARG A 58 21.72 18.51 0.70
N ASN A 59 21.10 19.68 0.82
CA ASN A 59 19.81 19.85 1.49
C ASN A 59 18.67 19.06 0.78
N ILE A 60 17.91 18.29 1.56
CA ILE A 60 16.76 17.48 1.12
C ILE A 60 15.68 18.33 0.44
N ALA A 61 15.42 19.56 0.91
CA ALA A 61 14.45 20.47 0.32
C ALA A 61 14.85 20.95 -1.09
N LYS A 62 16.16 20.99 -1.39
CA LYS A 62 16.64 21.29 -2.74
C LYS A 62 16.44 20.10 -3.68
N LEU A 63 16.68 18.88 -3.17
CA LEU A 63 16.42 17.64 -3.92
C LEU A 63 14.93 17.42 -4.20
N ALA A 64 14.07 17.79 -3.24
CA ALA A 64 12.61 17.71 -3.40
C ALA A 64 12.13 18.69 -4.49
N ARG A 65 12.63 19.94 -4.50
CA ARG A 65 12.32 20.94 -5.54
C ARG A 65 12.79 20.54 -6.93
N GLU A 66 14.02 20.01 -7.08
CA GLU A 66 14.55 19.50 -8.35
C GLU A 66 13.72 18.35 -8.96
N HIS A 67 12.87 17.74 -8.14
CA HIS A 67 12.11 16.57 -8.50
C HIS A 67 10.60 16.79 -8.34
N GLU A 68 10.15 18.03 -8.09
CA GLU A 68 8.73 18.39 -7.96
C GLU A 68 7.98 17.61 -6.85
N PHE A 69 8.70 17.27 -5.76
CA PHE A 69 8.12 16.64 -4.58
C PHE A 69 8.00 17.65 -3.44
N GLY A 70 6.93 17.53 -2.64
CA GLY A 70 6.85 18.25 -1.37
C GLY A 70 7.88 17.69 -0.38
N TYR A 71 8.47 18.54 0.46
CA TYR A 71 9.47 18.12 1.47
C TYR A 71 9.00 16.94 2.34
N ALA A 72 7.71 16.92 2.73
CA ALA A 72 7.09 15.86 3.54
C ALA A 72 6.92 14.51 2.81
N THR A 73 7.20 14.47 1.52
CA THR A 73 7.03 13.28 0.67
C THR A 73 8.23 12.34 0.76
N MET A 74 9.41 12.94 0.98
CA MET A 74 10.73 12.32 1.09
C MET A 74 10.90 11.58 2.41
#